data_AF-A0A2U9NNL6-F1
#
_entry.id   AF-A0A2U9NNL6-F1
#
_cell.length_a   1.000
_cell.length_b   1.000
_cell.length_c   1.000
_cell.angle_alpha   90.00
_cell.angle_beta   90.00
_cell.angle_gamma   90.00
#
_symmetry.space_group_name_H-M   'P 1'
#
loop_
_entity.id
_entity.type
_entity.pdbx_description
1 polymer ?
#
loop_
_entity_poly.entity_id
_entity_poly.type
_entity_poly.pdbx_seq_one_letter_code
_entity_poly.pdbx_strand_id
1 'polypeptide(L)'
;MSKNIFMSLSDNIYKKIRTILYNKCPYPLDQIQPQIRFQIELAIDSLEMYELIAEFEQTFDIQINPDDIDNFIFQPQDIQYVNDIKTITIQDAVDYIEKQIESEDQLEK
;
A
#
# COMPACT_ATOMS: atom_id res chain seq x y z
N MET A 1 -16.54 25.76 -12.75
CA MET A 1 -15.81 24.47 -12.83
C MET A 1 -15.74 23.91 -11.43
N SER A 2 -16.65 23.00 -11.08
CA SER A 2 -16.66 22.38 -9.75
C SER A 2 -16.91 20.90 -9.92
N LYS A 3 -15.88 20.18 -10.37
CA LYS A 3 -15.80 18.74 -10.18
C LYS A 3 -15.32 18.49 -8.74
N ASN A 4 -16.18 18.76 -7.76
CA ASN A 4 -16.10 18.09 -6.45
C ASN A 4 -17.20 17.03 -6.47
N ILE A 5 -16.97 16.03 -7.33
CA ILE A 5 -17.84 14.89 -7.56
C ILE A 5 -17.16 13.74 -6.81
N PHE A 6 -17.90 13.09 -5.90
CA PHE A 6 -17.58 11.84 -5.20
C PHE A 6 -16.11 11.40 -5.27
N MET A 7 -15.38 11.65 -4.19
CA MET A 7 -14.07 11.02 -3.98
C MET A 7 -14.29 9.50 -3.94
N SER A 8 -13.59 8.75 -4.79
CA SER A 8 -13.75 7.28 -4.84
C SER A 8 -13.19 6.61 -3.58
N LEU A 9 -13.54 5.35 -3.35
CA LEU A 9 -12.96 4.55 -2.27
C LEU A 9 -11.44 4.49 -2.39
N SER A 10 -10.92 4.20 -3.59
CA SER A 10 -9.48 4.25 -3.91
C SER A 10 -8.82 5.59 -3.56
N ASP A 11 -9.48 6.74 -3.86
CA ASP A 11 -8.95 8.06 -3.50
C ASP A 11 -8.85 8.25 -1.97
N ASN A 12 -9.80 7.71 -1.20
CA ASN A 12 -9.77 7.77 0.26
C ASN A 12 -8.63 6.93 0.82
N ILE A 13 -8.51 5.69 0.33
CA ILE A 13 -7.45 4.76 0.72
C ILE A 13 -6.08 5.38 0.42
N TYR A 14 -5.89 5.89 -0.80
CA TYR A 14 -4.66 6.54 -1.20
C TYR A 14 -4.30 7.74 -0.30
N LYS A 15 -5.26 8.60 0.06
CA LYS A 15 -4.99 9.72 0.99
C LYS A 15 -4.59 9.24 2.39
N LYS A 16 -5.21 8.18 2.91
CA LYS A 16 -4.85 7.60 4.21
C LYS A 16 -3.45 6.99 4.16
N ILE A 17 -3.12 6.21 3.13
CA ILE A 17 -1.77 5.65 2.94
C ILE A 17 -0.72 6.77 2.87
N ARG A 18 -0.99 7.85 2.12
CA ARG A 18 -0.08 9.02 2.09
C ARG A 18 0.14 9.66 3.45
N THR A 19 -0.90 9.68 4.29
CA THR A 19 -0.80 10.24 5.65
C THR A 19 0.06 9.36 6.54
N ILE A 20 -0.13 8.03 6.46
CA ILE A 20 0.70 7.04 7.16
C ILE A 20 2.17 7.18 6.76
N LEU A 21 2.43 7.20 5.45
CA LEU A 21 3.78 7.33 4.90
C LEU A 21 4.45 8.66 5.25
N TYR A 22 3.71 9.76 5.30
CA TYR A 22 4.24 11.05 5.76
C TYR A 22 4.64 11.05 7.24
N ASN A 23 3.95 10.26 8.07
CA ASN A 23 4.29 10.13 9.49
C ASN A 23 5.50 9.23 9.72
N LYS A 24 5.65 8.17 8.91
CA LYS A 24 6.75 7.20 9.02
C LYS A 24 8.02 7.62 8.28
N CYS A 25 7.89 8.29 7.14
CA CYS A 25 9.00 8.66 6.28
C CYS A 25 9.10 10.18 6.14
N PRO A 26 10.31 10.77 6.06
CA PRO A 26 10.51 12.21 5.95
C PRO A 26 10.18 12.78 4.55
N TYR A 27 9.49 12.03 3.69
CA TYR A 27 9.15 12.46 2.33
C TYR A 27 7.95 13.40 2.36
N PRO A 28 8.01 14.53 1.63
CA PRO A 28 6.89 15.43 1.55
C PRO A 28 5.76 14.79 0.72
N LEU A 29 4.51 15.06 1.11
CA LEU A 29 3.31 14.40 0.56
C LEU A 29 3.27 14.44 -0.98
N ASP A 30 3.72 15.54 -1.58
CA ASP A 30 3.78 15.78 -3.03
C ASP A 30 4.70 14.82 -3.78
N GLN A 31 5.68 14.23 -3.09
CA GLN A 31 6.53 13.18 -3.65
C GLN A 31 5.89 11.80 -3.57
N ILE A 32 4.87 11.59 -2.74
CA ILE A 32 4.24 10.28 -2.58
C ILE A 32 3.24 10.02 -3.72
N GLN A 33 3.72 9.43 -4.82
CA GLN A 33 2.93 9.13 -6.03
C GLN A 33 2.52 7.65 -6.11
N PRO A 34 1.42 7.29 -6.80
CA PRO A 34 0.92 5.90 -6.80
C PRO A 34 1.93 4.87 -7.32
N GLN A 35 2.77 5.24 -8.29
CA GLN A 35 3.79 4.37 -8.88
C GLN A 35 5.04 4.14 -8.00
N ILE A 36 5.16 4.83 -6.86
CA ILE A 36 6.33 4.71 -6.00
C ILE A 36 6.38 3.34 -5.35
N ARG A 37 7.56 2.73 -5.39
CA ARG A 37 7.85 1.41 -4.81
C ARG A 37 8.35 1.56 -3.38
N PHE A 38 7.71 0.88 -2.42
CA PHE A 38 8.02 1.00 -1.00
C PHE A 38 9.50 0.71 -0.70
N GLN A 39 10.02 -0.43 -1.15
CA GLN A 39 11.39 -0.83 -0.82
C GLN A 39 12.47 -0.07 -1.59
N ILE A 40 12.22 0.22 -2.88
CA ILE A 40 13.26 0.81 -3.75
C ILE A 40 13.32 2.33 -3.61
N GLU A 41 12.17 2.99 -3.56
CA GLU A 41 12.09 4.45 -3.66
C GLU A 41 11.85 5.12 -2.30
N LEU A 42 11.10 4.48 -1.40
CA LEU A 42 10.96 4.97 -0.02
C LEU A 42 12.03 4.42 0.92
N ALA A 43 12.86 3.49 0.44
CA ALA A 43 13.90 2.80 1.21
C ALA A 43 13.36 2.08 2.45
N ILE A 44 12.12 1.58 2.37
CA ILE A 44 11.47 0.82 3.43
C ILE A 44 12.07 -0.58 3.50
N ASP A 45 12.62 -0.94 4.65
CA ASP A 45 13.15 -2.29 4.87
C ASP A 45 12.04 -3.31 5.22
N SER A 46 12.41 -4.58 5.37
CA SER A 46 11.45 -5.64 5.66
C SER A 46 10.74 -5.48 7.01
N LEU A 47 11.42 -4.94 8.03
CA LEU A 47 10.84 -4.72 9.35
C LEU A 47 9.86 -3.53 9.31
N GLU A 48 10.26 -2.44 8.66
CA GLU A 48 9.41 -1.27 8.44
C GLU A 48 8.16 -1.65 7.62
N MET A 49 8.29 -2.59 6.67
CA MET A 49 7.17 -3.11 5.92
C MET A 49 6.17 -3.89 6.80
N TYR A 50 6.64 -4.70 7.76
CA TYR A 50 5.75 -5.35 8.74
C TYR A 50 4.98 -4.33 9.58
N GLU A 51 5.64 -3.26 10.04
CA GLU A 51 4.97 -2.21 10.80
C GLU A 51 3.94 -1.46 9.95
N LEU A 52 4.26 -1.20 8.68
CA LEU A 52 3.37 -0.52 7.75
C LEU A 52 2.11 -1.37 7.48
N ILE A 53 2.29 -2.68 7.28
CA ILE A 53 1.20 -3.65 7.12
C ILE A 53 0.29 -3.65 8.35
N ALA A 54 0.87 -3.72 9.56
CA ALA A 54 0.09 -3.67 10.80
C ALA A 54 -0.69 -2.35 10.94
N GLU A 55 -0.11 -1.23 10.52
CA GLU A 55 -0.81 0.07 10.53
C GLU A 55 -1.92 0.14 9.47
N PHE A 56 -1.76 -0.51 8.31
CA PHE A 56 -2.81 -0.65 7.32
C PHE A 56 -3.98 -1.48 7.86
N GLU A 57 -3.73 -2.65 8.43
CA GLU A 57 -4.76 -3.49 9.05
C GLU A 57 -5.59 -2.69 10.08
N GLN A 58 -4.92 -1.95 10.96
CA GLN A 58 -5.60 -1.10 11.95
C GLN A 58 -6.35 0.10 11.35
N THR A 59 -5.79 0.75 10.33
CA THR A 59 -6.37 1.98 9.76
C THR A 59 -7.58 1.70 8.86
N PHE A 60 -7.57 0.55 8.20
CA PHE A 60 -8.58 0.14 7.24
C PHE A 60 -9.54 -0.92 7.78
N ASP A 61 -9.28 -1.43 8.99
CA ASP A 61 -10.05 -2.50 9.64
C ASP A 61 -10.10 -3.77 8.76
N ILE A 62 -8.95 -4.13 8.17
CA ILE A 62 -8.80 -5.30 7.30
C ILE A 62 -7.82 -6.31 7.91
N GLN A 63 -7.83 -7.54 7.39
CA GLN A 63 -6.79 -8.54 7.66
C GLN A 63 -6.03 -8.89 6.39
N ILE A 64 -4.70 -8.74 6.41
CA ILE A 64 -3.84 -9.09 5.29
C ILE A 64 -3.37 -10.54 5.49
N ASN A 65 -3.55 -11.39 4.48
CA ASN A 65 -3.13 -12.79 4.58
C ASN A 65 -1.60 -12.88 4.77
N PRO A 66 -1.09 -13.62 5.77
CA PRO A 66 0.34 -13.86 5.95
C PRO A 66 1.07 -14.31 4.69
N ASP A 67 0.45 -15.14 3.85
CA ASP A 67 1.05 -15.58 2.58
C ASP A 67 1.23 -14.41 1.59
N ASP A 68 0.32 -13.43 1.63
CA ASP A 68 0.47 -12.20 0.85
C ASP A 68 1.56 -11.32 1.44
N ILE A 69 1.64 -11.20 2.78
CA ILE A 69 2.69 -10.43 3.48
C ILE A 69 4.09 -10.89 3.07
N ASP A 70 4.31 -12.20 2.98
CA ASP A 70 5.59 -12.72 2.52
C ASP A 70 5.89 -12.27 1.08
N ASN A 71 4.90 -12.20 0.20
CA ASN A 71 5.10 -11.62 -1.14
C ASN A 71 5.34 -10.09 -1.10
N PHE A 72 4.77 -9.39 -0.11
CA PHE A 72 5.02 -7.98 0.12
C PHE A 72 6.45 -7.71 0.56
N ILE A 73 7.03 -8.60 1.36
CA ILE A 73 8.29 -8.38 2.08
C ILE A 73 9.46 -9.12 1.42
N PHE A 74 9.26 -10.39 1.11
CA PHE A 74 10.27 -11.31 0.64
C PHE A 74 9.98 -11.73 -0.78
N GLN A 75 10.76 -11.17 -1.71
CA GLN A 75 10.78 -11.70 -3.06
C GLN A 75 11.88 -12.75 -3.20
N PRO A 76 11.64 -13.82 -3.99
CA PRO A 76 12.68 -14.78 -4.30
C PRO A 76 13.88 -14.03 -4.90
N GLN A 77 15.02 -14.09 -4.21
CA GLN A 77 16.24 -13.31 -4.47
C GLN A 77 16.94 -13.70 -5.79
N ASP A 78 16.36 -14.59 -6.59
CA ASP A 78 16.96 -15.19 -7.78
C ASP A 78 16.79 -14.37 -9.07
N ILE A 79 16.45 -13.08 -8.97
CA ILE A 79 16.33 -12.20 -10.13
C ILE A 79 17.70 -11.61 -10.43
N GLN A 80 18.46 -12.26 -11.32
CA GLN A 80 19.76 -11.79 -11.84
C GLN A 80 19.68 -10.45 -12.62
N TYR A 81 18.53 -9.78 -12.63
CA TYR A 81 18.27 -8.57 -13.38
C TYR A 81 17.59 -7.52 -12.49
N VAL A 82 18.31 -6.45 -12.20
CA VAL A 82 17.85 -5.30 -11.39
C VAL A 82 16.60 -4.61 -11.96
N ASN A 83 16.28 -4.86 -13.24
CA ASN A 83 15.17 -4.23 -13.95
C ASN A 83 13.82 -4.93 -13.78
N ASP A 84 13.79 -6.18 -13.31
CA ASP A 84 12.56 -6.98 -13.15
C ASP A 84 12.29 -7.33 -11.67
N ILE A 85 12.86 -6.57 -10.74
CA ILE A 85 12.49 -6.69 -9.32
C ILE A 85 11.06 -6.19 -9.22
N LYS A 86 10.11 -7.12 -9.23
CA LYS A 86 8.72 -6.85 -8.88
C LYS A 86 8.81 -6.19 -7.51
N THR A 87 8.31 -4.99 -7.34
CA THR A 87 8.27 -4.36 -6.02
C THR A 87 6.95 -3.68 -5.90
N ILE A 88 6.47 -3.60 -4.68
CA ILE A 88 5.10 -3.19 -4.45
C ILE A 88 5.05 -1.69 -4.49
N THR A 89 4.13 -1.20 -5.31
CA THR A 89 3.84 0.21 -5.44
C THR A 89 2.78 0.64 -4.45
N ILE A 90 2.67 1.95 -4.22
CA ILE A 90 1.58 2.50 -3.42
C ILE A 90 0.22 2.16 -4.05
N GLN A 91 0.12 2.15 -5.39
CA GLN A 91 -1.10 1.74 -6.08
C GLN A 91 -1.46 0.27 -5.80
N ASP A 92 -0.48 -0.64 -5.81
CA ASP A 92 -0.74 -2.04 -5.48
C ASP A 92 -1.33 -2.21 -4.07
N ALA A 93 -0.84 -1.42 -3.10
CA ALA A 93 -1.40 -1.41 -1.75
C ALA A 93 -2.83 -0.83 -1.71
N VAL A 94 -3.09 0.25 -2.45
CA VAL A 94 -4.45 0.82 -2.59
C VAL A 94 -5.40 -0.23 -3.14
N ASP A 95 -5.03 -0.89 -4.24
CA ASP A 95 -5.85 -1.88 -4.92
C ASP A 95 -6.11 -3.11 -4.04
N TYR A 96 -5.10 -3.55 -3.30
CA TYR A 96 -5.25 -4.66 -2.35
C TYR A 96 -6.25 -4.30 -1.24
N ILE A 97 -6.06 -3.15 -0.59
CA ILE A 97 -6.92 -2.70 0.52
C ILE A 97 -8.34 -2.48 0.04
N GLU A 98 -8.53 -1.86 -1.13
CA GLU A 98 -9.84 -1.66 -1.74
C GLU A 98 -10.55 -2.99 -1.96
N LYS A 99 -9.85 -3.98 -2.51
CA LYS A 99 -10.39 -5.33 -2.72
C LYS A 99 -10.78 -6.02 -1.41
N GLN A 100 -9.99 -5.86 -0.34
CA GLN A 100 -10.33 -6.44 0.97
C GLN A 100 -11.62 -5.84 1.53
N ILE A 101 -11.72 -4.51 1.53
CA ILE A 101 -12.92 -3.77 1.99
C ILE A 101 -14.16 -4.19 1.17
N GLU A 102 -14.04 -4.26 -0.16
CA GLU A 102 -15.14 -4.69 -1.02
C GLU A 102 -15.57 -6.16 -0.81
N SER A 103 -14.64 -7.01 -0.35
CA SER A 103 -14.93 -8.42 -0.09
C SER A 103 -15.65 -8.64 1.24
N GLU A 104 -15.40 -7.80 2.24
CA GLU A 104 -16.08 -7.83 3.54
C GLU A 104 -17.52 -7.30 3.44
N ASP A 105 -17.75 -6.20 2.69
CA ASP A 105 -19.08 -5.62 2.44
C ASP A 105 -20.06 -6.59 1.74
N GLN A 106 -19.54 -7.60 1.04
CA GLN A 106 -20.35 -8.62 0.36
C GLN A 106 -20.79 -9.76 1.27
N LEU A 107 -20.15 -9.96 2.42
CA LEU A 107 -20.50 -11.01 3.38
C LEU A 107 -21.61 -10.59 4.36
N GLU A 108 -21.89 -9.28 4.48
CA GLU A 108 -22.98 -8.74 5.31
C GLU A 108 -24.35 -8.63 4.59
N LYS A 109 -24.47 -9.06 3.33
CA LYS A 109 -25.74 -9.09 2.57
C LYS A 109 -26.29 -10.49 2.36
#